data_AF-A0A8J5MEB9-F1
#
_entry.id   AF-A0A8J5MEB9-F1
#
_cell.length_a   1.000
_cell.length_b   1.000
_cell.length_c   1.000
_cell.angle_alpha   90.00
_cell.angle_beta   90.00
_cell.angle_gamma   90.00
#
_symmetry.space_group_name_H-M   'P 1'
#
loop_
_entity.id
_entity.type
_entity.pdbx_description
1 polymer ?
#
loop_
_entity_poly.entity_id
_entity_poly.type
_entity_poly.pdbx_seq_one_letter_code
_entity_poly.pdbx_strand_id
1 'polypeptide(L)'
;MTQDQLTVMEIIVGVKKTLREIGFTLDWIEEATWDDADIAAVHVPFGDESKLSKADRKGAVVTMSLGTKYVDGEATSGASLLVYWEDMWLNLSCMITGMVYLRHAYKDIGVINPSFYQSQTPADQINWRLRFDHLRSRTGALSMF
;
A
#
# COMPACT_ATOMS: atom_id res chain seq x y z
N MET A 1 -15.08 34.77 9.97
CA MET A 1 -14.41 33.70 9.20
C MET A 1 -15.45 33.12 8.26
N THR A 2 -15.23 33.17 6.94
CA THR A 2 -16.20 32.69 5.94
C THR A 2 -15.97 31.21 5.62
N GLN A 3 -16.97 30.52 5.05
CA GLN A 3 -16.86 29.11 4.69
C GLN A 3 -15.66 28.85 3.76
N ASP A 4 -15.42 29.73 2.79
CA ASP A 4 -14.28 29.63 1.87
C ASP A 4 -12.93 29.71 2.60
N GLN A 5 -12.83 30.56 3.63
CA GLN A 5 -11.62 30.67 4.45
C GLN A 5 -11.38 29.38 5.25
N LEU A 6 -12.42 28.73 5.74
CA LEU A 6 -12.32 27.46 6.47
C LEU A 6 -11.83 26.34 5.55
N THR A 7 -12.38 26.23 4.34
CA THR A 7 -11.97 25.23 3.34
C THR A 7 -10.51 25.42 2.91
N VAL A 8 -10.08 26.66 2.67
CA VAL A 8 -8.67 26.94 2.36
C VAL A 8 -7.76 26.54 3.52
N MET A 9 -8.18 26.80 4.76
CA MET A 9 -7.38 26.46 5.93
C MET A 9 -7.27 24.94 6.13
N GLU A 10 -8.34 24.19 5.89
CA GLU A 10 -8.34 22.72 5.92
C GLU A 10 -7.32 22.14 4.91
N ILE A 11 -7.34 22.64 3.67
CA ILE A 11 -6.38 22.23 2.64
C ILE A 11 -4.94 22.53 3.07
N ILE A 12 -4.67 23.75 3.55
CA ILE A 12 -3.33 24.16 3.99
C ILE A 12 -2.84 23.27 5.13
N VAL A 13 -3.69 22.97 6.11
CA VAL A 13 -3.34 22.10 7.25
C VAL A 13 -3.04 20.68 6.75
N GLY A 14 -3.84 20.14 5.84
CA GLY A 14 -3.61 18.84 5.22
C GLY A 14 -2.26 18.77 4.49
N VAL A 15 -1.96 19.75 3.64
CA VAL A 15 -0.69 19.83 2.90
C VAL A 15 0.50 19.92 3.85
N LYS A 16 0.41 20.75 4.90
CA LYS A 16 1.48 20.88 5.90
C LYS A 16 1.75 19.56 6.63
N LYS A 17 0.70 18.81 6.94
CA LYS A 17 0.83 17.49 7.57
C LYS A 17 1.58 16.54 6.64
N THR A 18 1.17 16.43 5.38
CA THR A 18 1.83 15.55 4.41
C THR A 18 3.30 15.93 4.17
N LEU A 19 3.62 17.22 4.05
CA LEU A 19 5.02 17.66 3.91
C LEU A 19 5.87 17.28 5.11
N ARG A 20 5.30 17.33 6.32
CA ARG A 20 5.98 16.87 7.54
C ARG A 20 6.21 15.36 7.50
N GLU A 21 5.21 14.59 7.09
CA GLU A 21 5.33 13.13 6.93
C GLU A 21 6.43 12.76 5.91
N ILE A 22 6.55 13.50 4.80
CA ILE A 22 7.66 13.33 3.86
C ILE A 22 9.01 13.60 4.54
N GLY A 23 9.14 14.72 5.27
CA GLY A 23 10.38 15.08 5.95
C GLY A 23 10.84 13.96 6.89
N PHE A 24 9.94 13.51 7.76
CA PHE A 24 10.25 12.40 8.67
C PHE A 24 10.54 11.08 7.93
N THR A 25 9.93 10.82 6.76
CA THR A 25 10.27 9.65 5.93
C THR A 25 11.72 9.72 5.48
N LEU A 26 12.14 10.89 5.00
CA LEU A 26 13.47 11.09 4.46
C LEU A 26 14.52 11.00 5.55
N ASP A 27 14.21 11.54 6.75
CA ASP A 27 15.07 11.44 7.92
C ASP A 27 15.19 9.98 8.38
N TRP A 28 14.07 9.25 8.47
CA TRP A 28 14.10 7.82 8.82
C TRP A 28 14.89 6.99 7.80
N ILE A 29 14.75 7.22 6.50
CA ILE A 29 15.56 6.52 5.48
C ILE A 29 17.06 6.79 5.67
N GLU A 30 17.43 7.99 6.10
CA GLU A 30 18.81 8.35 6.39
C GLU A 30 19.35 7.58 7.60
N GLU A 31 18.55 7.48 8.66
CA GLU A 31 18.89 6.81 9.91
C GLU A 31 18.84 5.28 9.82
N ALA A 32 17.94 4.74 9.01
CA ALA A 32 17.71 3.30 8.87
C ALA A 32 18.98 2.57 8.45
N THR A 33 19.42 1.60 9.26
CA THR A 33 20.51 0.70 8.92
C THR A 33 19.95 -0.63 8.48
N TRP A 34 20.16 -0.98 7.22
CA TRP A 34 19.82 -2.29 6.70
C TRP A 34 21.08 -3.15 6.70
N ASP A 35 21.02 -4.32 7.32
CA ASP A 35 22.11 -5.29 7.23
C ASP A 35 22.12 -5.92 5.84
N ASP A 36 23.28 -5.91 5.18
CA ASP A 36 23.44 -6.47 3.84
C ASP A 36 23.16 -7.97 3.84
N ALA A 37 23.43 -8.66 4.96
CA ALA A 37 23.11 -10.08 5.11
C ALA A 37 21.60 -10.33 5.15
N ASP A 38 20.85 -9.50 5.87
CA ASP A 38 19.39 -9.59 5.95
C ASP A 38 18.74 -9.29 4.60
N ILE A 39 19.22 -8.26 3.90
CA ILE A 39 18.73 -7.93 2.56
C ILE A 39 19.07 -9.04 1.56
N ALA A 40 20.27 -9.62 1.62
CA ALA A 40 20.68 -10.71 0.74
C ALA A 40 19.92 -12.02 1.00
N ALA A 41 19.42 -12.22 2.23
CA ALA A 41 18.55 -13.35 2.58
C ALA A 41 17.14 -13.23 1.97
N VAL A 42 16.75 -12.03 1.52
CA VAL A 42 15.47 -11.83 0.84
C VAL A 42 15.52 -12.41 -0.57
N HIS A 43 14.86 -13.55 -0.77
CA HIS A 43 14.72 -14.19 -2.07
C HIS A 43 13.57 -13.57 -2.90
N VAL A 44 13.45 -14.02 -4.15
CA VAL A 44 12.29 -13.71 -5.02
C VAL A 44 11.01 -14.03 -4.24
N PRO A 45 10.07 -13.09 -4.08
CA PRO A 45 9.80 -11.97 -4.98
C PRO A 45 10.44 -10.62 -4.69
N PHE A 46 11.17 -10.47 -3.58
CA PHE A 46 11.62 -9.16 -3.07
C PHE A 46 13.15 -8.96 -3.10
N GLY A 47 13.88 -9.83 -3.82
CA GLY A 47 15.35 -9.79 -3.87
C GLY A 47 15.91 -8.64 -4.71
N ASP A 48 15.07 -7.86 -5.40
CA ASP A 48 15.44 -6.62 -6.07
C ASP A 48 15.77 -5.48 -5.09
N GLU A 49 15.28 -5.55 -3.85
CA GLU A 49 15.58 -4.59 -2.78
C GLU A 49 17.08 -4.47 -2.46
N SER A 50 17.84 -5.56 -2.68
CA SER A 50 19.31 -5.61 -2.54
C SER A 50 20.06 -4.68 -3.50
N LYS A 51 19.39 -4.19 -4.55
CA LYS A 51 19.99 -3.34 -5.59
C LYS A 51 19.68 -1.87 -5.42
N LEU A 52 18.78 -1.50 -4.52
CA LEU A 52 18.38 -0.12 -4.30
C LEU A 52 19.31 0.52 -3.28
N SER A 53 19.82 1.71 -3.58
CA SER A 53 20.57 2.52 -2.61
C SER A 53 19.63 3.33 -1.72
N LYS A 54 20.16 3.92 -0.63
CA LYS A 54 19.42 4.92 0.17
C LYS A 54 18.95 6.08 -0.70
N ALA A 55 19.80 6.54 -1.63
CA ALA A 55 19.50 7.64 -2.53
C ALA A 55 18.32 7.31 -3.46
N ASP A 56 18.23 6.07 -3.97
CA ASP A 56 17.12 5.63 -4.81
C ASP A 56 15.79 5.64 -4.02
N ARG A 57 15.82 5.16 -2.77
CA ARG A 57 14.65 5.17 -1.87
C ARG A 57 14.17 6.60 -1.58
N LYS A 58 15.09 7.52 -1.26
CA LYS A 58 14.77 8.95 -1.08
C LYS A 58 14.23 9.57 -2.37
N GLY A 59 14.82 9.23 -3.51
CA GLY A 59 14.37 9.67 -4.83
C GLY A 59 12.93 9.23 -5.11
N ALA A 60 12.58 7.97 -4.80
CA ALA A 60 11.22 7.46 -4.93
C ALA A 60 10.24 8.23 -4.02
N VAL A 61 10.62 8.54 -2.78
CA VAL A 61 9.78 9.30 -1.85
C VAL A 61 9.52 10.73 -2.34
N VAL A 62 10.55 11.42 -2.83
CA VAL A 62 10.44 12.80 -3.32
C VAL A 62 9.64 12.88 -4.63
N THR A 63 9.71 11.84 -5.47
CA THR A 63 9.02 11.82 -6.77
C THR A 63 7.63 11.19 -6.72
N MET A 64 7.21 10.63 -5.57
CA MET A 64 5.90 10.00 -5.46
C MET A 64 4.77 11.04 -5.60
N SER A 65 3.70 10.62 -6.27
CA SER A 65 2.47 11.42 -6.31
C SER A 65 1.71 11.24 -5.01
N LEU A 66 1.55 12.33 -4.25
CA LEU A 66 0.84 12.34 -2.96
C LEU A 66 -0.69 12.34 -3.09
N GLY A 67 -1.22 12.63 -4.27
CA GLY A 67 -2.66 12.62 -4.54
C GLY A 67 -3.27 11.23 -4.54
N THR A 68 -4.59 11.18 -4.63
CA THR A 68 -5.34 9.92 -4.77
C THR A 68 -5.14 9.34 -6.16
N LYS A 69 -4.69 8.09 -6.21
CA LYS A 69 -4.62 7.27 -7.43
C LYS A 69 -5.55 6.07 -7.29
N TYR A 70 -6.04 5.57 -8.42
CA TYR A 70 -6.79 4.32 -8.46
C TYR A 70 -5.85 3.19 -8.83
N VAL A 71 -5.66 2.26 -7.90
CA VAL A 71 -4.87 1.05 -8.11
C VAL A 71 -5.85 -0.12 -8.15
N ASP A 72 -6.02 -0.73 -9.33
CA ASP A 72 -6.94 -1.85 -9.57
C ASP A 72 -8.41 -1.60 -9.13
N GLY A 73 -8.84 -0.34 -9.21
CA GLY A 73 -10.19 0.11 -8.82
C GLY A 73 -10.29 0.62 -7.38
N GLU A 74 -9.22 0.55 -6.59
CA GLU A 74 -9.19 1.05 -5.22
C GLU A 74 -8.53 2.42 -5.14
N ALA A 75 -9.19 3.37 -4.48
CA ALA A 75 -8.66 4.70 -4.26
C ALA A 75 -7.59 4.66 -3.17
N THR A 76 -6.33 4.87 -3.55
CA THR A 76 -5.18 4.91 -2.66
C THR A 76 -4.58 6.31 -2.68
N SER A 77 -4.54 6.96 -1.53
CA SER A 77 -3.80 8.21 -1.36
C SER A 77 -2.31 7.92 -1.28
N GLY A 78 -1.51 8.53 -2.16
CA GLY A 78 -0.06 8.39 -2.10
C GLY A 78 0.53 8.91 -0.78
N ALA A 79 -0.07 9.95 -0.19
CA ALA A 79 0.32 10.43 1.13
C ALA A 79 0.16 9.35 2.22
N SER A 80 -0.83 8.48 2.11
CA SER A 80 -1.01 7.36 3.04
C SER A 80 0.10 6.31 2.92
N LEU A 81 0.82 6.25 1.79
CA LEU A 81 1.94 5.33 1.62
C LEU A 81 3.20 5.78 2.35
N LEU A 82 3.25 6.99 2.91
CA LEU A 82 4.42 7.50 3.64
C LEU A 82 4.56 6.91 5.05
N VAL A 83 3.53 6.23 5.57
CA VAL A 83 3.47 5.79 6.98
C VAL A 83 3.98 4.35 7.13
N TYR A 84 5.21 4.07 6.71
CA TYR A 84 5.81 2.71 6.75
C TYR A 84 7.08 2.59 7.59
N TRP A 85 7.47 3.60 8.35
CA TRP A 85 8.70 3.57 9.14
C TRP A 85 8.54 2.68 10.38
N GLU A 86 9.68 2.30 10.95
CA GLU A 86 9.89 1.17 11.88
C GLU A 86 8.90 1.07 13.06
N ASP A 87 8.43 2.20 13.59
CA ASP A 87 7.55 2.25 14.78
C ASP A 87 6.05 2.43 14.48
N MET A 88 5.66 2.44 13.21
CA MET A 88 4.26 2.66 12.81
C MET A 88 3.62 1.38 12.28
N TRP A 89 2.39 1.12 12.73
CA TRP A 89 1.56 0.07 12.14
C TRP A 89 1.31 0.37 10.67
N LEU A 90 1.64 -0.59 9.80
CA LEU A 90 1.30 -0.51 8.39
C LEU A 90 -0.19 -0.25 8.23
N ASN A 91 -0.53 0.83 7.55
CA ASN A 91 -1.92 1.12 7.25
C ASN A 91 -2.43 0.26 6.10
N LEU A 92 -3.76 0.23 5.96
CA LEU A 92 -4.45 -0.57 4.96
C LEU A 92 -4.05 -0.19 3.52
N SER A 93 -3.75 1.08 3.25
CA SER A 93 -3.30 1.55 1.91
C SER A 93 -1.95 0.96 1.53
N CYS A 94 -1.00 0.92 2.47
CA CYS A 94 0.30 0.28 2.26
C CYS A 94 0.13 -1.23 1.97
N MET A 95 -0.69 -1.91 2.77
CA MET A 95 -0.95 -3.34 2.59
C MET A 95 -1.56 -3.65 1.21
N ILE A 96 -2.67 -2.96 0.85
CA ILE A 96 -3.35 -3.12 -0.45
C ILE A 96 -2.37 -2.89 -1.60
N THR A 97 -1.64 -1.78 -1.57
CA THR A 97 -0.71 -1.42 -2.65
C THR A 97 0.38 -2.47 -2.82
N GLY A 98 0.96 -2.95 -1.71
CA GLY A 98 1.96 -4.02 -1.73
C GLY A 98 1.41 -5.33 -2.31
N MET A 99 0.18 -5.72 -1.95
CA MET A 99 -0.42 -6.92 -2.51
C MET A 99 -0.76 -6.77 -4.00
N VAL A 100 -1.29 -5.61 -4.43
CA VAL A 100 -1.55 -5.36 -5.86
C VAL A 100 -0.24 -5.39 -6.66
N TYR A 101 0.85 -4.82 -6.13
CA TYR A 101 2.17 -4.94 -6.73
C TYR A 101 2.57 -6.41 -6.94
N LEU A 102 2.41 -7.26 -5.92
CA LEU A 102 2.67 -8.70 -6.03
C LEU A 102 1.79 -9.38 -7.08
N ARG A 103 0.50 -9.03 -7.16
CA ARG A 103 -0.39 -9.56 -8.20
C ARG A 103 0.06 -9.19 -9.61
N HIS A 104 0.62 -8.01 -9.81
CA HIS A 104 1.15 -7.61 -11.12
C HIS A 104 2.50 -8.25 -11.44
N ALA A 105 3.35 -8.43 -10.43
CA ALA A 105 4.68 -8.98 -10.62
C ALA A 105 4.68 -10.50 -10.88
N TYR A 106 3.64 -11.22 -10.45
CA TYR A 106 3.61 -12.69 -10.50
C TYR A 106 2.33 -13.23 -11.13
N LYS A 107 2.48 -14.30 -11.92
CA LYS A 107 1.36 -15.01 -12.54
C LYS A 107 0.60 -15.83 -11.50
N ASP A 108 -0.72 -15.92 -11.64
CA ASP A 108 -1.62 -16.77 -10.86
C ASP A 108 -1.70 -16.43 -9.36
N ILE A 109 -1.33 -15.19 -8.96
CA ILE A 109 -1.56 -14.69 -7.60
C ILE A 109 -2.95 -14.02 -7.49
N GLY A 110 -3.79 -14.57 -6.63
CA GLY A 110 -5.03 -13.93 -6.17
C GLY A 110 -4.78 -13.08 -4.93
N VAL A 111 -5.23 -11.83 -4.96
CA VAL A 111 -5.15 -10.91 -3.81
C VAL A 111 -6.56 -10.66 -3.29
N ILE A 112 -6.74 -10.80 -1.98
CA ILE A 112 -7.97 -10.46 -1.28
C ILE A 112 -7.70 -9.16 -0.51
N ASN A 113 -8.51 -8.14 -0.78
CA ASN A 113 -8.42 -6.87 -0.05
C ASN A 113 -8.65 -7.12 1.47
N PRO A 114 -7.77 -6.71 2.39
CA PRO A 114 -7.93 -6.94 3.82
C PRO A 114 -9.18 -6.28 4.41
N SER A 115 -9.71 -5.24 3.76
CA SER A 115 -11.02 -4.64 4.13
C SER A 115 -12.17 -5.65 4.03
N PHE A 116 -12.01 -6.73 3.25
CA PHE A 116 -12.94 -7.86 3.19
C PHE A 116 -13.26 -8.45 4.57
N TYR A 117 -12.31 -8.44 5.50
CA TYR A 117 -12.49 -8.99 6.84
C TYR A 117 -13.13 -8.01 7.83
N GLN A 118 -13.21 -6.72 7.48
CA GLN A 118 -13.81 -5.69 8.33
C GLN A 118 -15.35 -5.70 8.26
N SER A 119 -15.95 -6.19 7.17
CA SER A 119 -17.41 -6.30 7.01
C SER A 119 -17.93 -7.62 7.60
N GLN A 120 -18.19 -7.65 8.91
CA GLN A 120 -18.87 -8.78 9.55
C GLN A 120 -20.29 -8.43 9.97
N THR A 121 -21.16 -8.14 9.00
CA THR A 121 -22.60 -8.36 9.23
C THR A 121 -23.00 -9.76 8.72
N PRO A 122 -24.12 -10.35 9.19
CA PRO A 122 -24.55 -11.68 8.72
C PRO A 122 -25.02 -11.68 7.26
N ALA A 123 -25.59 -10.58 6.77
CA ALA A 123 -26.09 -10.43 5.40
C ALA A 123 -24.95 -10.45 4.36
N ASP A 124 -23.84 -9.87 4.78
CA ASP A 124 -22.55 -9.87 4.14
C ASP A 124 -22.12 -11.33 3.85
N GLN A 125 -22.06 -12.23 4.84
CA GLN A 125 -21.60 -13.62 4.65
C GLN A 125 -22.30 -14.45 3.55
N ILE A 126 -23.56 -14.14 3.21
CA ILE A 126 -24.32 -14.86 2.16
C ILE A 126 -23.85 -14.46 0.76
N ASN A 127 -23.55 -13.18 0.56
CA ASN A 127 -22.97 -12.68 -0.69
C ASN A 127 -21.55 -13.24 -0.90
N TRP A 128 -20.88 -13.70 0.17
CA TRP A 128 -19.49 -14.16 0.12
C TRP A 128 -19.36 -15.48 -0.61
N ARG A 129 -20.28 -16.42 -0.36
CA ARG A 129 -20.33 -17.71 -1.07
C ARG A 129 -20.52 -17.50 -2.57
N LEU A 130 -21.45 -16.61 -2.93
CA LEU A 130 -21.77 -16.32 -4.34
C LEU A 130 -20.59 -15.70 -5.10
N ARG A 131 -19.83 -14.78 -4.47
CA ARG A 131 -18.66 -14.16 -5.11
C ARG A 131 -17.46 -15.11 -5.24
N PHE A 132 -17.21 -15.94 -4.24
CA PHE A 132 -16.14 -16.94 -4.31
C PHE A 132 -16.43 -18.03 -5.35
N ASP A 133 -17.67 -18.50 -5.44
CA ASP A 133 -18.07 -19.45 -6.49
C ASP A 133 -17.94 -18.84 -7.89
N HIS A 134 -18.18 -17.53 -8.02
CA HIS A 134 -18.02 -16.83 -9.28
C HIS A 134 -16.55 -16.57 -9.66
N LEU A 135 -15.65 -16.39 -8.69
CA LEU A 135 -14.21 -16.31 -8.92
C LEU A 135 -13.65 -17.68 -9.32
N ARG A 136 -14.08 -18.75 -8.63
CA ARG A 136 -13.72 -20.14 -8.94
C ARG A 136 -14.23 -20.59 -10.32
N SER A 137 -15.37 -20.08 -10.79
CA SER A 137 -15.89 -20.38 -12.12
C SER A 137 -15.18 -19.62 -13.25
N ARG A 138 -14.53 -18.48 -12.95
CA ARG A 138 -13.74 -17.71 -13.92
C ARG A 138 -12.30 -18.21 -14.05
N THR A 139 -11.74 -18.85 -13.04
CA THR A 139 -10.43 -19.52 -13.07
C THR A 139 -10.53 -21.00 -13.45
N GLY A 140 -11.36 -21.31 -14.44
CA GLY A 140 -11.61 -22.68 -14.88
C GLY A 140 -10.34 -23.55 -15.01
N ALA A 141 -10.35 -24.63 -14.23
CA ALA A 141 -9.49 -25.81 -14.30
C ALA A 141 -8.04 -25.70 -13.80
N LEU A 142 -7.87 -25.80 -12.47
CA LEU A 142 -6.95 -26.80 -11.93
C LEU A 142 -7.71 -27.66 -10.92
N SER A 143 -8.05 -28.85 -11.39
CA SER A 143 -8.55 -29.96 -10.59
C SER A 143 -7.48 -30.43 -9.61
N MET A 144 -7.92 -30.68 -8.37
CA MET A 144 -7.41 -31.76 -7.50
C MET A 144 -5.92 -31.65 -7.14
N PHE A 145 -5.62 -30.98 -6.02
CA PHE A 145 -5.01 -31.56 -4.81
C PHE A 145 -5.22 -30.58 -3.65
#